data_AF-A0AAU9M0I0-F1
#
_entry.id   AF-A0AAU9M0I0-F1
#
_cell.length_a   1.000
_cell.length_b   1.000
_cell.length_c   1.000
_cell.angle_alpha   90.00
_cell.angle_beta   90.00
_cell.angle_gamma   90.00
#
_symmetry.space_group_name_H-M   'P 1'
#
loop_
_entity.id
_entity.type
_entity.pdbx_description
1 polymer ?
#
loop_
_entity_poly.entity_id
_entity_poly.type
_entity_poly.pdbx_seq_one_letter_code
_entity_poly.pdbx_strand_id
1 'polypeptide(L)'
;MAMKAKTQLVIGDDGVAIITLNNPPLNLLSFEVMLSLKSSIEEALLCNEVKAIVVNGSRGKFSGGADVTVFGKSEMVKKRNEVGFLSIELITNLLEAARKPLVAAIDGPAFGGGLEIALACHARISTPTSQLGLTELQYGIIPGFGGTQRLPRLVGLPKALEMILMSKRVNGKDAFSMSLVDALAPADELIRSASRWGLDISEARKPWIRSLYRTNRLEPLKEARLILNMARDEAQKQNPNVTHPLICIDVIEEGIVSGARIGLWKEAEALNELRQSETCKSLVHIFFARYNTSKISGITDMGLQPRKVNRVGVIGPGSIAIATAFILANFPVILKEDDENYLVSALGEIKANLQSHLMAGKMTTEKLERAVSLLKGVLNYDSFKDVDLVVEALSRSFLDVSQNPDGCIPVAVTWHTQELAKDAHWERYIRTCYREVVKFANKSSIFARGLVKVPPIWK
;
A
#
# COMPACT_ATOMS: atom_id res chain seq x y z
N MET A 1 -13.89 5.44 -27.27
CA MET A 1 -12.41 5.56 -27.33
C MET A 1 -11.87 5.60 -25.91
N ALA A 2 -11.07 4.61 -25.48
CA ALA A 2 -10.41 4.70 -24.18
C ALA A 2 -9.47 5.92 -24.20
N MET A 3 -9.60 6.86 -23.25
CA MET A 3 -8.66 7.97 -23.13
C MET A 3 -7.25 7.40 -22.97
N LYS A 4 -6.33 7.75 -23.89
CA LYS A 4 -4.92 7.34 -23.79
C LYS A 4 -4.34 7.88 -22.48
N ALA A 5 -3.60 7.04 -21.77
CA ALA A 5 -2.83 7.44 -20.59
C ALA A 5 -1.89 8.60 -20.97
N LYS A 6 -2.06 9.75 -20.33
CA LYS A 6 -1.29 10.97 -20.62
C LYS A 6 -1.32 11.94 -19.44
N THR A 7 -0.49 12.97 -19.51
CA THR A 7 -0.65 14.17 -18.70
C THR A 7 -1.65 15.13 -19.35
N GLN A 8 -2.29 15.95 -18.53
CA GLN A 8 -3.09 17.10 -18.98
C GLN A 8 -2.43 18.37 -18.43
N LEU A 9 -2.12 19.32 -19.31
CA LEU A 9 -1.57 20.63 -18.95
C LEU A 9 -2.67 21.68 -19.09
N VAL A 10 -2.89 22.48 -18.05
CA VAL A 10 -3.78 23.65 -18.05
C VAL A 10 -3.01 24.82 -17.45
N ILE A 11 -2.98 25.96 -18.15
CA ILE A 11 -2.36 27.20 -17.64
C ILE A 11 -3.48 28.08 -17.11
N GLY A 12 -3.43 28.41 -15.82
CA GLY A 12 -4.38 29.33 -15.19
C GLY A 12 -4.04 30.80 -15.46
N ASP A 13 -5.03 31.68 -15.34
CA ASP A 13 -4.88 33.13 -15.51
C ASP A 13 -3.93 33.76 -14.46
N ASP A 14 -3.67 33.04 -13.35
CA ASP A 14 -2.70 33.42 -12.31
C ASP A 14 -1.24 33.13 -12.71
N GLY A 15 -1.02 32.55 -13.89
CA GLY A 15 0.29 32.15 -14.39
C GLY A 15 0.78 30.82 -13.80
N VAL A 16 -0.10 30.00 -13.23
CA VAL A 16 0.27 28.66 -12.73
C VAL A 16 -0.13 27.58 -13.74
N ALA A 17 0.86 26.80 -14.18
CA ALA A 17 0.64 25.63 -15.01
C ALA A 17 0.32 24.40 -14.14
N ILE A 18 -0.86 23.80 -14.31
CA ILE A 18 -1.28 22.58 -13.63
C ILE A 18 -1.09 21.40 -14.58
N ILE A 19 -0.25 20.44 -14.18
CA ILE A 19 0.02 19.19 -14.90
C ILE A 19 -0.58 18.03 -14.12
N THR A 20 -1.62 17.42 -14.68
CA THR A 20 -2.34 16.29 -14.07
C THR A 20 -1.93 14.95 -14.67
N LEU A 21 -1.38 14.06 -13.84
CA LEU A 21 -1.16 12.65 -14.19
C LEU A 21 -2.53 11.95 -14.34
N ASN A 22 -2.84 11.47 -15.54
CA ASN A 22 -4.11 10.81 -15.84
C ASN A 22 -3.88 9.43 -16.48
N ASN A 23 -3.74 8.43 -15.62
CA ASN A 23 -3.65 7.01 -16.00
C ASN A 23 -4.41 6.13 -14.99
N PRO A 24 -5.74 6.20 -14.96
CA PRO A 24 -6.55 5.46 -13.99
C PRO A 24 -6.30 3.94 -14.08
N PRO A 25 -6.44 3.20 -12.96
CA PRO A 25 -7.09 3.61 -11.72
C PRO A 25 -6.17 4.23 -10.65
N LEU A 26 -4.84 4.17 -10.82
CA LEU A 26 -3.85 4.61 -9.82
C LEU A 26 -2.84 5.64 -10.34
N ASN A 27 -3.01 6.13 -11.57
CA ASN A 27 -2.04 7.03 -12.23
C ASN A 27 -0.64 6.42 -12.28
N LEU A 28 -0.55 5.16 -12.74
CA LEU A 28 0.72 4.46 -12.85
C LEU A 28 1.64 5.16 -13.85
N LEU A 29 2.94 5.21 -13.53
CA LEU A 29 3.96 5.84 -14.33
C LEU A 29 4.41 4.92 -15.47
N SER A 30 3.54 4.75 -16.47
CA SER A 30 3.94 4.10 -17.71
C SER A 30 4.96 4.97 -18.45
N PHE A 31 5.66 4.37 -19.42
CA PHE A 31 6.61 5.11 -20.24
C PHE A 31 5.94 6.30 -20.98
N GLU A 32 4.72 6.09 -21.48
CA GLU A 32 3.93 7.12 -22.16
C GLU A 32 3.57 8.28 -21.20
N VAL A 33 3.21 7.98 -19.95
CA VAL A 33 2.94 9.02 -18.94
C VAL A 33 4.20 9.81 -18.64
N MET A 34 5.37 9.15 -18.51
CA MET A 34 6.64 9.82 -18.26
C MET A 34 7.07 10.72 -19.43
N LEU A 35 6.90 10.28 -20.68
CA LEU A 35 7.15 11.10 -21.87
C LEU A 35 6.18 12.28 -21.98
N SER A 36 4.90 12.05 -21.66
CA SER A 36 3.89 13.11 -21.63
C SER A 36 4.23 14.14 -20.55
N LEU A 37 4.65 13.69 -19.35
CA LEU A 37 5.09 14.58 -18.27
C LEU A 37 6.31 15.41 -18.69
N LYS A 38 7.32 14.78 -19.31
CA LYS A 38 8.47 15.48 -19.88
C LYS A 38 8.01 16.61 -20.81
N SER A 39 7.16 16.27 -21.78
CA SER A 39 6.68 17.23 -22.79
C SER A 39 5.88 18.38 -22.16
N SER A 40 4.99 18.09 -21.20
CA SER A 40 4.22 19.11 -20.49
C SER A 40 5.09 20.05 -19.65
N ILE A 41 6.15 19.53 -19.03
CA ILE A 41 7.11 20.35 -18.28
C ILE A 41 7.90 21.24 -19.23
N GLU A 42 8.42 20.70 -20.34
CA GLU A 42 9.12 21.48 -21.36
C GLU A 42 8.24 22.61 -21.92
N GLU A 43 6.98 22.32 -22.24
CA GLU A 43 6.01 23.31 -22.70
C GLU A 43 5.78 24.41 -21.66
N ALA A 44 5.53 24.05 -20.39
CA ALA A 44 5.33 25.01 -19.32
C ALA A 44 6.58 25.86 -19.02
N LEU A 45 7.78 25.30 -19.19
CA LEU A 45 9.04 26.03 -19.02
C LEU A 45 9.26 27.05 -20.14
N LEU A 46 8.84 26.75 -21.37
CA LEU A 46 8.96 27.65 -22.54
C LEU A 46 7.89 28.75 -22.58
N CYS A 47 6.72 28.54 -21.98
CA CYS A 47 5.64 29.53 -21.98
C CYS A 47 5.94 30.72 -21.04
N ASN A 48 6.07 31.95 -21.57
CA ASN A 48 6.43 33.13 -20.77
C ASN A 48 5.39 33.52 -19.70
N GLU A 49 4.13 33.15 -19.88
CA GLU A 49 3.03 33.45 -18.95
C GLU A 49 3.11 32.60 -17.67
N VAL A 50 3.74 31.42 -17.76
CA VAL A 50 3.87 30.50 -16.63
C VAL A 50 4.95 31.00 -15.68
N LYS A 51 4.56 31.25 -14.42
CA LYS A 51 5.41 31.63 -13.29
C LYS A 51 5.77 30.45 -12.41
N ALA A 52 4.87 29.49 -12.24
CA ALA A 52 5.08 28.28 -11.44
C ALA A 52 4.31 27.09 -12.02
N ILE A 53 4.72 25.88 -11.63
CA ILE A 53 4.15 24.62 -12.11
C ILE A 53 3.65 23.82 -10.90
N VAL A 54 2.44 23.27 -11.00
CA VAL A 54 1.88 22.31 -10.04
C VAL A 54 1.73 20.97 -10.74
N VAL A 55 2.26 19.90 -10.12
CA VAL A 55 2.03 18.53 -10.57
C VAL A 55 1.03 17.89 -9.60
N ASN A 56 -0.04 17.28 -10.11
CA ASN A 56 -1.01 16.51 -9.33
C ASN A 56 -1.40 15.22 -10.06
N GLY A 57 -2.25 14.41 -9.44
CA GLY A 57 -2.83 13.23 -10.09
C GLY A 57 -4.35 13.28 -10.16
N SER A 58 -4.92 12.62 -11.16
CA SER A 58 -6.36 12.57 -11.39
C SER A 58 -7.09 11.70 -10.37
N ARG A 59 -8.38 12.00 -10.13
CA ARG A 59 -9.29 11.18 -9.31
C ARG A 59 -8.82 10.95 -7.86
N GLY A 60 -8.25 11.97 -7.23
CA GLY A 60 -7.82 11.95 -5.83
C GLY A 60 -6.68 10.99 -5.54
N LYS A 61 -5.80 10.76 -6.54
CA LYS A 61 -4.64 9.87 -6.41
C LYS A 61 -3.47 10.49 -7.14
N PHE A 62 -2.36 10.73 -6.45
CA PHE A 62 -1.17 11.28 -7.08
C PHE A 62 -0.56 10.29 -8.07
N SER A 63 0.02 9.20 -7.57
CA SER A 63 0.49 8.08 -8.38
C SER A 63 0.78 6.84 -7.52
N GLY A 64 0.32 5.68 -7.98
CA GLY A 64 0.65 4.38 -7.41
C GLY A 64 2.06 3.88 -7.74
N GLY A 65 2.87 4.68 -8.44
CA GLY A 65 4.24 4.31 -8.83
C GLY A 65 4.34 3.71 -10.22
N ALA A 66 5.45 3.05 -10.50
CA ALA A 66 5.67 2.37 -11.77
C ALA A 66 4.81 1.10 -11.90
N ASP A 67 4.51 0.72 -13.13
CA ASP A 67 3.79 -0.52 -13.40
C ASP A 67 4.67 -1.74 -13.09
N VAL A 68 4.29 -2.53 -12.09
CA VAL A 68 5.01 -3.74 -11.67
C VAL A 68 5.10 -4.77 -12.81
N THR A 69 4.20 -4.74 -13.80
CA THR A 69 4.23 -5.66 -14.94
C THR A 69 5.47 -5.48 -15.83
N VAL A 70 6.19 -4.35 -15.74
CA VAL A 70 7.42 -4.14 -16.52
C VAL A 70 8.69 -4.61 -15.80
N PHE A 71 8.60 -4.94 -14.51
CA PHE A 71 9.75 -5.42 -13.74
C PHE A 71 10.11 -6.86 -14.15
N GLY A 72 11.41 -7.16 -14.26
CA GLY A 72 11.89 -8.48 -14.67
C GLY A 72 11.77 -8.81 -16.17
N LYS A 73 11.27 -7.88 -17.01
CA LYS A 73 11.13 -8.11 -18.46
C LYS A 73 12.33 -7.59 -19.24
N SER A 74 13.09 -8.51 -19.83
CA SER A 74 14.33 -8.24 -20.60
C SER A 74 14.08 -7.57 -21.97
N GLU A 75 12.94 -7.85 -22.62
CA GLU A 75 12.71 -7.44 -24.01
C GLU A 75 12.43 -5.94 -24.21
N MET A 76 11.93 -5.23 -23.19
CA MET A 76 11.75 -3.77 -23.26
C MET A 76 13.06 -2.99 -23.13
N VAL A 77 14.12 -3.63 -22.62
CA VAL A 77 15.40 -2.98 -22.29
C VAL A 77 16.31 -2.86 -23.52
N LYS A 78 16.16 -3.70 -24.55
CA LYS A 78 17.05 -3.70 -25.72
C LYS A 78 16.85 -2.55 -26.72
N LYS A 79 15.74 -1.80 -26.64
CA LYS A 79 15.43 -0.72 -27.61
C LYS A 79 15.30 0.68 -26.99
N ARG A 80 15.39 0.84 -25.66
CA ARG A 80 14.90 2.05 -24.97
C ARG A 80 15.77 2.47 -23.78
N ASN A 81 16.77 3.29 -24.13
CA ASN A 81 17.50 4.30 -23.34
C ASN A 81 18.63 3.89 -22.38
N GLU A 82 19.66 4.75 -22.45
CA GLU A 82 20.87 4.84 -21.64
C GLU A 82 20.57 4.81 -20.14
N VAL A 83 21.44 4.13 -19.39
CA VAL A 83 21.40 4.09 -17.92
C VAL A 83 21.26 5.52 -17.39
N GLY A 84 20.29 5.75 -16.50
CA GLY A 84 20.09 7.06 -15.86
C GLY A 84 19.17 8.03 -16.59
N PHE A 85 18.70 7.76 -17.82
CA PHE A 85 17.85 8.70 -18.57
C PHE A 85 16.64 9.24 -17.77
N LEU A 86 15.88 8.36 -17.09
CA LEU A 86 14.71 8.82 -16.33
C LEU A 86 15.09 9.55 -15.03
N SER A 87 16.00 9.00 -14.22
CA SER A 87 16.38 9.59 -12.93
C SER A 87 17.15 10.90 -13.08
N ILE A 88 18.09 10.95 -14.02
CA ILE A 88 19.02 12.05 -14.18
C ILE A 88 18.48 13.08 -15.16
N GLU A 89 18.17 12.70 -16.41
CA GLU A 89 17.74 13.69 -17.41
C GLU A 89 16.35 14.23 -17.12
N LEU A 90 15.37 13.35 -16.93
CA LEU A 90 14.00 13.80 -16.68
C LEU A 90 13.84 14.35 -15.26
N ILE A 91 14.08 13.53 -14.23
CA ILE A 91 13.71 13.92 -12.87
C ILE A 91 14.67 14.98 -12.29
N THR A 92 15.97 14.86 -12.54
CA THR A 92 16.95 15.78 -11.94
C THR A 92 17.20 17.01 -12.81
N ASN A 93 17.54 16.84 -14.09
CA ASN A 93 17.93 17.96 -14.96
C ASN A 93 16.72 18.75 -15.47
N LEU A 94 15.57 18.10 -15.74
CA LEU A 94 14.38 18.80 -16.20
C LEU A 94 13.48 19.29 -15.05
N LEU A 95 13.10 18.42 -14.10
CA LEU A 95 12.16 18.79 -13.03
C LEU A 95 12.84 19.59 -11.91
N GLU A 96 13.83 19.04 -11.23
CA GLU A 96 14.43 19.68 -10.05
C GLU A 96 15.36 20.85 -10.38
N ALA A 97 16.01 20.82 -11.55
CA ALA A 97 16.82 21.94 -12.03
C ALA A 97 16.02 22.96 -12.88
N ALA A 98 14.69 22.82 -12.94
CA ALA A 98 13.80 23.72 -13.65
C ALA A 98 14.04 25.19 -13.25
N ARG A 99 13.88 26.09 -14.24
CA ARG A 99 13.96 27.55 -14.06
C ARG A 99 12.63 28.18 -13.63
N LYS A 100 11.65 27.36 -13.25
CA LYS A 100 10.37 27.78 -12.66
C LYS A 100 10.06 26.88 -11.46
N PRO A 101 9.43 27.39 -10.39
CA PRO A 101 9.09 26.57 -9.24
C PRO A 101 8.13 25.44 -9.64
N LEU A 102 8.32 24.28 -9.00
CA LEU A 102 7.50 23.07 -9.19
C LEU A 102 6.98 22.67 -7.81
N VAL A 103 5.67 22.46 -7.68
CA VAL A 103 5.02 22.04 -6.45
C VAL A 103 4.22 20.77 -6.69
N ALA A 104 4.43 19.75 -5.86
CA ALA A 104 3.62 18.54 -5.88
C ALA A 104 2.37 18.73 -5.02
N ALA A 105 1.19 18.55 -5.61
CA ALA A 105 -0.10 18.52 -4.94
C ALA A 105 -0.57 17.07 -4.76
N ILE A 106 -0.37 16.52 -3.56
CA ILE A 106 -0.46 15.09 -3.26
C ILE A 106 -1.80 14.76 -2.58
N ASP A 107 -2.69 14.11 -3.32
CA ASP A 107 -3.87 13.44 -2.75
C ASP A 107 -3.76 11.92 -2.93
N GLY A 108 -4.30 11.16 -1.98
CA GLY A 108 -4.30 9.70 -2.01
C GLY A 108 -2.88 9.09 -2.07
N PRO A 109 -2.65 8.02 -2.85
CA PRO A 109 -1.36 7.33 -2.90
C PRO A 109 -0.31 8.11 -3.71
N ALA A 110 0.89 8.23 -3.14
CA ALA A 110 2.15 8.60 -3.80
C ALA A 110 3.21 7.53 -3.45
N PHE A 111 3.32 6.51 -4.29
CA PHE A 111 4.19 5.35 -4.03
C PHE A 111 5.32 5.23 -5.03
N GLY A 112 6.47 4.76 -4.55
CA GLY A 112 7.67 4.53 -5.35
C GLY A 112 8.01 5.73 -6.24
N GLY A 113 8.16 5.49 -7.55
CA GLY A 113 8.38 6.55 -8.54
C GLY A 113 7.39 7.74 -8.48
N GLY A 114 6.16 7.52 -8.01
CA GLY A 114 5.20 8.61 -7.76
C GLY A 114 5.68 9.54 -6.64
N LEU A 115 6.14 8.98 -5.52
CA LEU A 115 6.78 9.78 -4.48
C LEU A 115 8.07 10.42 -5.01
N GLU A 116 8.89 9.72 -5.79
CA GLU A 116 10.15 10.26 -6.31
C GLU A 116 9.96 11.49 -7.21
N ILE A 117 8.91 11.54 -8.03
CA ILE A 117 8.51 12.76 -8.77
C ILE A 117 8.20 13.90 -7.79
N ALA A 118 7.47 13.63 -6.71
CA ALA A 118 7.15 14.62 -5.70
C ALA A 118 8.39 15.09 -4.90
N LEU A 119 9.37 14.20 -4.67
CA LEU A 119 10.65 14.56 -4.02
C LEU A 119 11.48 15.51 -4.88
N ALA A 120 11.40 15.38 -6.22
CA ALA A 120 12.08 16.27 -7.16
C ALA A 120 11.41 17.65 -7.32
N CYS A 121 10.15 17.79 -6.90
CA CYS A 121 9.51 19.10 -6.81
C CYS A 121 10.15 19.96 -5.71
N HIS A 122 10.06 21.27 -5.85
CA HIS A 122 10.63 22.25 -4.94
C HIS A 122 9.83 22.37 -3.63
N ALA A 123 8.55 22.02 -3.67
CA ALA A 123 7.69 21.87 -2.49
C ALA A 123 6.65 20.77 -2.69
N ARG A 124 6.10 20.27 -1.58
CA ARG A 124 5.05 19.24 -1.51
C ARG A 124 3.93 19.70 -0.59
N ILE A 125 2.72 19.75 -1.10
CA ILE A 125 1.49 19.99 -0.35
C ILE A 125 0.68 18.70 -0.38
N SER A 126 0.19 18.22 0.76
CA SER A 126 -0.51 16.93 0.84
C SER A 126 -1.86 17.05 1.53
N THR A 127 -2.81 16.19 1.19
CA THR A 127 -3.96 15.94 2.08
C THR A 127 -3.49 15.22 3.34
N PRO A 128 -4.17 15.39 4.50
CA PRO A 128 -3.80 14.73 5.74
C PRO A 128 -3.84 13.19 5.67
N THR A 129 -4.67 12.66 4.77
CA THR A 129 -4.96 11.22 4.62
C THR A 129 -4.16 10.54 3.49
N SER A 130 -3.43 11.31 2.67
CA SER A 130 -2.54 10.76 1.65
C SER A 130 -1.60 9.69 2.21
N GLN A 131 -1.14 8.79 1.36
CA GLN A 131 -0.22 7.72 1.73
C GLN A 131 1.05 7.85 0.88
N LEU A 132 2.20 8.04 1.54
CA LEU A 132 3.48 8.29 0.90
C LEU A 132 4.48 7.19 1.30
N GLY A 133 5.23 6.66 0.34
CA GLY A 133 6.32 5.73 0.64
C GLY A 133 7.05 5.20 -0.59
N LEU A 134 8.30 4.79 -0.40
CA LEU A 134 9.09 4.07 -1.39
C LEU A 134 8.90 2.57 -1.12
N THR A 135 8.27 1.85 -2.04
CA THR A 135 7.81 0.46 -1.85
C THR A 135 8.55 -0.55 -2.73
N GLU A 136 9.65 -0.13 -3.35
CA GLU A 136 10.39 -0.86 -4.37
C GLU A 136 10.98 -2.18 -3.86
N LEU A 137 11.44 -2.23 -2.61
CA LEU A 137 12.11 -3.41 -2.06
C LEU A 137 11.17 -4.62 -1.94
N GLN A 138 9.86 -4.41 -1.88
CA GLN A 138 8.88 -5.52 -1.96
C GLN A 138 8.95 -6.29 -3.28
N TYR A 139 9.53 -5.68 -4.32
CA TYR A 139 9.67 -6.24 -5.66
C TYR A 139 11.11 -6.65 -5.99
N GLY A 140 12.03 -6.63 -5.01
CA GLY A 140 13.43 -7.01 -5.23
C GLY A 140 14.24 -5.97 -6.01
N ILE A 141 13.78 -4.73 -6.03
CA ILE A 141 14.45 -3.59 -6.66
C ILE A 141 14.58 -2.44 -5.65
N ILE A 142 15.25 -1.36 -6.05
CA ILE A 142 15.44 -0.16 -5.24
C ILE A 142 14.70 1.04 -5.87
N PRO A 143 14.50 2.15 -5.13
CA PRO A 143 14.07 3.41 -5.72
C PRO A 143 14.97 3.80 -6.90
N GLY A 144 14.38 4.35 -7.95
CA GLY A 144 15.03 4.45 -9.26
C GLY A 144 14.99 5.81 -9.94
N PHE A 145 14.35 6.79 -9.30
CA PHE A 145 14.19 8.16 -9.76
C PHE A 145 14.76 9.15 -8.71
N GLY A 146 15.77 8.72 -7.97
CA GLY A 146 16.52 9.50 -6.98
C GLY A 146 15.94 9.46 -5.57
N GLY A 147 15.03 8.52 -5.28
CA GLY A 147 14.46 8.31 -3.96
C GLY A 147 15.52 7.95 -2.91
N THR A 148 16.55 7.17 -3.30
CA THR A 148 17.69 6.85 -2.40
C THR A 148 18.49 8.09 -2.01
N GLN A 149 18.41 9.15 -2.82
CA GLN A 149 19.19 10.37 -2.65
C GLN A 149 18.38 11.47 -1.97
N ARG A 150 17.15 11.70 -2.41
CA ARG A 150 16.31 12.82 -1.93
C ARG A 150 15.64 12.51 -0.59
N LEU A 151 15.22 11.27 -0.35
CA LEU A 151 14.49 10.95 0.88
C LEU A 151 15.36 11.15 2.15
N PRO A 152 16.60 10.61 2.23
CA PRO A 152 17.47 10.86 3.40
C PRO A 152 17.71 12.35 3.66
N ARG A 153 17.80 13.16 2.61
CA ARG A 153 18.04 14.61 2.70
C ARG A 153 16.83 15.41 3.16
N LEU A 154 15.63 14.84 3.07
CA LEU A 154 14.38 15.46 3.50
C LEU A 154 13.95 15.02 4.88
N VAL A 155 14.05 13.72 5.20
CA VAL A 155 13.52 13.16 6.47
C VAL A 155 14.59 12.72 7.46
N GLY A 156 15.88 12.82 7.10
CA GLY A 156 16.99 12.26 7.87
C GLY A 156 17.27 10.80 7.54
N LEU A 157 18.49 10.33 7.78
CA LEU A 157 18.93 9.00 7.35
C LEU A 157 18.18 7.86 8.07
N PRO A 158 18.01 7.86 9.40
CA PRO A 158 17.28 6.78 10.09
C PRO A 158 15.86 6.62 9.55
N LYS A 159 15.15 7.73 9.33
CA LYS A 159 13.76 7.67 8.87
C LYS A 159 13.66 7.24 7.42
N ALA A 160 14.59 7.69 6.58
CA ALA A 160 14.64 7.24 5.19
C ALA A 160 14.94 5.75 5.07
N LEU A 161 15.88 5.23 5.86
CA LEU A 161 16.18 3.80 5.92
C LEU A 161 14.97 3.00 6.41
N GLU A 162 14.27 3.44 7.46
CA GLU A 162 13.03 2.79 7.92
C GLU A 162 11.99 2.72 6.80
N MET A 163 11.76 3.84 6.10
CA MET A 163 10.78 3.91 5.01
C MET A 163 11.15 3.02 3.84
N ILE A 164 12.41 3.07 3.38
CA ILE A 164 12.89 2.33 2.20
C ILE A 164 13.02 0.84 2.51
N LEU A 165 13.79 0.48 3.54
CA LEU A 165 14.12 -0.91 3.87
C LEU A 165 12.87 -1.73 4.20
N MET A 166 11.92 -1.13 4.92
CA MET A 166 10.67 -1.80 5.30
C MET A 166 9.54 -1.58 4.30
N SER A 167 9.77 -0.82 3.22
CA SER A 167 8.73 -0.35 2.29
C SER A 167 7.53 0.25 3.03
N LYS A 168 7.81 1.00 4.10
CA LYS A 168 6.81 1.55 5.01
C LYS A 168 6.19 2.80 4.43
N ARG A 169 4.87 2.88 4.54
CA ARG A 169 4.07 4.03 4.15
C ARG A 169 3.79 4.91 5.36
N VAL A 170 3.76 6.21 5.13
CA VAL A 170 3.37 7.22 6.13
C VAL A 170 2.15 7.98 5.62
N ASN A 171 1.28 8.41 6.52
CA ASN A 171 0.16 9.26 6.13
C ASN A 171 0.62 10.72 5.94
N GLY A 172 -0.23 11.58 5.37
CA GLY A 172 0.08 12.99 5.15
C GLY A 172 0.47 13.74 6.43
N LYS A 173 -0.22 13.50 7.56
CA LYS A 173 0.11 14.14 8.84
C LYS A 173 1.51 13.78 9.34
N ASP A 174 1.85 12.50 9.30
CA ASP A 174 3.18 12.01 9.68
C ASP A 174 4.25 12.53 8.71
N ALA A 175 3.94 12.58 7.41
CA ALA A 175 4.83 13.14 6.40
C ALA A 175 5.13 14.63 6.64
N PHE A 176 4.14 15.40 7.10
CA PHE A 176 4.32 16.80 7.50
C PHE A 176 5.19 16.92 8.76
N SER A 177 4.95 16.11 9.80
CA SER A 177 5.72 16.16 11.05
C SER A 177 7.21 15.81 10.84
N MET A 178 7.51 14.93 9.89
CA MET A 178 8.89 14.62 9.49
C MET A 178 9.42 15.48 8.34
N SER A 179 8.68 16.52 7.91
CA SER A 179 9.02 17.44 6.82
C SER A 179 9.34 16.79 5.46
N LEU A 180 8.77 15.62 5.23
CA LEU A 180 8.63 15.05 3.89
C LEU A 180 7.67 15.93 3.04
N VAL A 181 6.65 16.47 3.69
CA VAL A 181 5.66 17.39 3.12
C VAL A 181 5.80 18.77 3.78
N ASP A 182 5.65 19.83 3.00
CA ASP A 182 5.87 21.21 3.43
C ASP A 182 4.60 21.87 4.00
N ALA A 183 3.41 21.43 3.58
CA ALA A 183 2.13 21.83 4.18
C ALA A 183 1.00 20.83 3.94
N LEU A 184 -0.05 20.95 4.76
CA LEU A 184 -1.29 20.18 4.61
C LEU A 184 -2.42 21.06 4.11
N ALA A 185 -3.25 20.52 3.23
CA ALA A 185 -4.48 21.16 2.75
C ALA A 185 -5.62 20.14 2.62
N PRO A 186 -6.88 20.55 2.85
CA PRO A 186 -8.05 19.77 2.45
C PRO A 186 -8.02 19.42 0.94
N ALA A 187 -8.67 18.33 0.54
CA ALA A 187 -8.62 17.85 -0.84
C ALA A 187 -9.19 18.85 -1.86
N ASP A 188 -10.23 19.59 -1.48
CA ASP A 188 -10.88 20.64 -2.26
C ASP A 188 -10.07 21.94 -2.38
N GLU A 189 -9.11 22.16 -1.48
CA GLU A 189 -8.21 23.32 -1.49
C GLU A 189 -6.78 23.00 -1.94
N LEU A 190 -6.48 21.73 -2.19
CA LEU A 190 -5.12 21.24 -2.41
C LEU A 190 -4.41 21.95 -3.57
N ILE A 191 -5.09 22.07 -4.72
CA ILE A 191 -4.51 22.71 -5.92
C ILE A 191 -4.30 24.19 -5.68
N ARG A 192 -5.29 24.89 -5.10
CA ARG A 192 -5.19 26.30 -4.76
C ARG A 192 -4.00 26.57 -3.83
N SER A 193 -3.83 25.70 -2.81
CA SER A 193 -2.73 25.79 -1.84
C SER A 193 -1.37 25.57 -2.51
N ALA A 194 -1.27 24.57 -3.41
CA ALA A 194 -0.05 24.31 -4.18
C ALA A 194 0.29 25.44 -5.16
N SER A 195 -0.70 25.98 -5.87
CA SER A 195 -0.53 27.13 -6.77
C SER A 195 -0.02 28.35 -6.02
N ARG A 196 -0.63 28.68 -4.87
CA ARG A 196 -0.17 29.77 -4.01
C ARG A 196 1.27 29.55 -3.56
N TRP A 197 1.63 28.35 -3.14
CA TRP A 197 2.99 28.04 -2.73
C TRP A 197 4.00 28.21 -3.87
N GLY A 198 3.64 27.79 -5.08
CA GLY A 198 4.46 27.96 -6.28
C GLY A 198 4.71 29.43 -6.61
N LEU A 199 3.67 30.25 -6.55
CA LEU A 199 3.78 31.71 -6.73
C LEU A 199 4.63 32.36 -5.63
N ASP A 200 4.44 31.95 -4.37
CA ASP A 200 5.26 32.44 -3.26
C ASP A 200 6.76 32.13 -3.47
N ILE A 201 7.12 30.98 -4.05
CA ILE A 201 8.52 30.68 -4.43
C ILE A 201 8.96 31.59 -5.59
N SER A 202 8.13 31.75 -6.63
CA SER A 202 8.44 32.58 -7.80
C SER A 202 8.68 34.04 -7.44
N GLU A 203 8.01 34.54 -6.40
CA GLU A 203 8.11 35.91 -5.89
C GLU A 203 9.10 36.04 -4.73
N ALA A 204 9.92 35.01 -4.48
CA ALA A 204 10.91 34.97 -3.41
C ALA A 204 10.34 35.15 -1.99
N ARG A 205 9.03 34.92 -1.79
CA ARG A 205 8.36 34.89 -0.47
C ARG A 205 8.57 33.56 0.26
N LYS A 206 8.97 32.51 -0.48
CA LYS A 206 9.37 31.20 0.05
C LYS A 206 10.68 30.74 -0.59
N PRO A 207 11.49 29.92 0.11
CA PRO A 207 12.75 29.44 -0.42
C PRO A 207 12.54 28.47 -1.58
N TRP A 208 13.37 28.60 -2.61
CA TRP A 208 13.42 27.69 -3.74
C TRP A 208 14.44 26.58 -3.48
N ILE A 209 13.96 25.46 -2.93
CA ILE A 209 14.84 24.39 -2.43
C ILE A 209 14.89 23.22 -3.41
N ARG A 210 16.11 22.78 -3.74
CA ARG A 210 16.35 21.52 -4.46
C ARG A 210 16.69 20.41 -3.47
N SER A 211 15.80 19.43 -3.34
CA SER A 211 15.90 18.34 -2.36
C SER A 211 17.22 17.58 -2.43
N LEU A 212 17.71 17.31 -3.64
CA LEU A 212 18.94 16.54 -3.90
C LEU A 212 20.19 17.15 -3.26
N TYR A 213 20.22 18.47 -3.07
CA TYR A 213 21.38 19.19 -2.54
C TYR A 213 21.23 19.60 -1.07
N ARG A 214 20.12 19.22 -0.41
CA ARG A 214 19.96 19.47 1.02
C ARG A 214 20.92 18.61 1.83
N THR A 215 21.53 19.22 2.84
CA THR A 215 22.42 18.55 3.80
C THR A 215 22.01 18.79 5.25
N ASN A 216 21.08 19.72 5.49
CA ASN A 216 20.69 20.18 6.84
C ASN A 216 20.00 19.12 7.72
N ARG A 217 19.72 17.94 7.17
CA ARG A 217 19.13 16.79 7.86
C ARG A 217 19.95 15.52 7.74
N LEU A 218 21.09 15.59 7.05
CA LEU A 218 22.02 14.49 7.06
C LEU A 218 22.87 14.56 8.33
N GLU A 219 23.07 13.40 8.91
CA GLU A 219 23.93 13.18 10.05
C GLU A 219 25.38 13.41 9.64
N PRO A 220 26.25 13.85 10.57
CA PRO A 220 27.69 13.90 10.33
C PRO A 220 28.20 12.56 9.80
N LEU A 221 29.16 12.57 8.87
CA LEU A 221 29.60 11.38 8.13
C LEU A 221 29.94 10.17 9.03
N LYS A 222 30.57 10.41 10.19
CA LYS A 222 30.90 9.35 11.15
C LYS A 222 29.66 8.66 11.72
N GLU A 223 28.64 9.45 12.06
CA GLU A 223 27.36 8.95 12.59
C GLU A 223 26.54 8.29 11.48
N ALA A 224 26.48 8.89 10.29
CA ALA A 224 25.83 8.30 9.13
C ALA A 224 26.38 6.89 8.81
N ARG A 225 27.72 6.71 8.83
CA ARG A 225 28.35 5.40 8.65
C ARG A 225 27.96 4.38 9.72
N LEU A 226 27.85 4.80 10.99
CA LEU A 226 27.39 3.91 12.05
C LEU A 226 25.95 3.44 11.81
N ILE A 227 25.05 4.38 11.47
CA ILE A 227 23.64 4.08 11.15
C ILE A 227 23.55 3.12 9.96
N LEU A 228 24.31 3.36 8.89
CA LEU A 228 24.34 2.51 7.70
C LEU A 228 24.84 1.10 8.02
N ASN A 229 25.89 0.96 8.84
CA ASN A 229 26.40 -0.34 9.25
C ASN A 229 25.40 -1.12 10.10
N MET A 230 24.73 -0.45 11.05
CA MET A 230 23.64 -1.08 11.83
C MET A 230 22.49 -1.53 10.93
N ALA A 231 22.14 -0.74 9.91
CA ALA A 231 21.10 -1.11 8.95
C ALA A 231 21.51 -2.31 8.08
N ARG A 232 22.80 -2.43 7.70
CA ARG A 232 23.32 -3.61 6.99
C ARG A 232 23.21 -4.87 7.87
N ASP A 233 23.66 -4.78 9.12
CA ASP A 233 23.60 -5.89 10.05
C ASP A 233 22.16 -6.39 10.26
N GLU A 234 21.21 -5.47 10.41
CA GLU A 234 19.79 -5.81 10.58
C GLU A 234 19.20 -6.40 9.29
N ALA A 235 19.50 -5.82 8.13
CA ALA A 235 19.03 -6.34 6.84
C ALA A 235 19.54 -7.76 6.58
N GLN A 236 20.82 -8.01 6.86
CA GLN A 236 21.45 -9.32 6.71
C GLN A 236 20.86 -10.36 7.68
N LYS A 237 20.57 -9.97 8.92
CA LYS A 237 19.92 -10.84 9.92
C LYS A 237 18.50 -11.22 9.51
N GLN A 238 17.70 -10.24 9.07
CA GLN A 238 16.30 -10.47 8.73
C GLN A 238 16.13 -11.28 7.43
N ASN A 239 16.95 -10.98 6.41
CA ASN A 239 16.80 -11.57 5.08
C ASN A 239 18.15 -11.98 4.48
N PRO A 240 18.81 -13.03 5.02
CA PRO A 240 20.17 -13.40 4.60
C PRO A 240 20.28 -13.84 3.12
N ASN A 241 19.16 -14.21 2.50
CA ASN A 241 19.10 -14.79 1.15
C ASN A 241 18.81 -13.76 0.04
N VAL A 242 18.73 -12.46 0.36
CA VAL A 242 18.46 -11.41 -0.63
C VAL A 242 19.46 -10.27 -0.49
N THR A 243 19.87 -9.69 -1.63
CA THR A 243 20.96 -8.71 -1.67
C THR A 243 20.47 -7.28 -1.90
N HIS A 244 19.30 -7.09 -2.51
CA HIS A 244 18.76 -5.76 -2.86
C HIS A 244 18.65 -4.76 -1.69
N PRO A 245 18.38 -5.15 -0.42
CA PRO A 245 18.40 -4.20 0.68
C PRO A 245 19.80 -3.66 0.97
N LEU A 246 20.83 -4.51 0.91
CA LEU A 246 22.23 -4.11 1.12
C LEU A 246 22.71 -3.20 0.01
N ILE A 247 22.41 -3.56 -1.25
CA ILE A 247 22.70 -2.73 -2.42
C ILE A 247 22.02 -1.36 -2.28
N CYS A 248 20.79 -1.31 -1.76
CA CYS A 248 20.11 -0.04 -1.50
C CYS A 248 20.87 0.83 -0.48
N ILE A 249 21.38 0.22 0.59
CA ILE A 249 22.18 0.92 1.61
C ILE A 249 23.49 1.44 0.99
N ASP A 250 24.14 0.65 0.14
CA ASP A 250 25.38 1.05 -0.55
C ASP A 250 25.19 2.22 -1.52
N VAL A 251 24.02 2.28 -2.17
CA VAL A 251 23.63 3.39 -3.05
C VAL A 251 23.36 4.67 -2.24
N ILE A 252 22.70 4.54 -1.08
CA ILE A 252 22.47 5.67 -0.17
C ILE A 252 23.81 6.18 0.38
N GLU A 253 24.69 5.29 0.82
CA GLU A 253 26.01 5.67 1.34
C GLU A 253 26.84 6.42 0.29
N GLU A 254 26.87 5.94 -0.96
CA GLU A 254 27.59 6.61 -2.04
C GLU A 254 27.14 8.05 -2.23
N GLY A 255 25.83 8.28 -2.19
CA GLY A 255 25.24 9.59 -2.27
C GLY A 255 25.64 10.55 -1.16
N ILE A 256 25.89 10.01 0.03
CA ILE A 256 26.32 10.77 1.22
C ILE A 256 27.83 11.03 1.16
N VAL A 257 28.64 10.04 0.79
CA VAL A 257 30.10 10.11 0.80
C VAL A 257 30.64 10.87 -0.41
N SER A 258 30.22 10.46 -1.60
CA SER A 258 30.76 10.93 -2.89
C SER A 258 29.90 12.03 -3.51
N GLY A 259 28.72 12.29 -2.92
CA GLY A 259 27.81 13.35 -3.34
C GLY A 259 26.64 12.85 -4.17
N ALA A 260 25.54 13.60 -4.12
CA ALA A 260 24.24 13.14 -4.57
C ALA A 260 24.17 12.78 -6.07
N ARG A 261 24.93 13.48 -6.95
CA ARG A 261 24.98 13.13 -8.37
C ARG A 261 25.64 11.78 -8.63
N ILE A 262 26.69 11.44 -7.88
CA ILE A 262 27.36 10.13 -7.97
C ILE A 262 26.41 9.05 -7.45
N GLY A 263 25.71 9.33 -6.35
CA GLY A 263 24.66 8.46 -5.82
C GLY A 263 23.54 8.17 -6.84
N LEU A 264 23.09 9.17 -7.62
CA LEU A 264 22.09 8.96 -8.68
C LEU A 264 22.57 8.02 -9.79
N TRP A 265 23.85 8.09 -10.17
CA TRP A 265 24.43 7.17 -11.17
C TRP A 265 24.49 5.75 -10.62
N LYS A 266 25.01 5.58 -9.38
CA LYS A 266 25.03 4.28 -8.71
C LYS A 266 23.64 3.69 -8.52
N GLU A 267 22.64 4.53 -8.19
CA GLU A 267 21.23 4.12 -8.12
C GLU A 267 20.73 3.57 -9.46
N ALA A 268 21.00 4.28 -10.57
CA ALA A 268 20.56 3.87 -11.88
C ALA A 268 21.21 2.55 -12.34
N GLU A 269 22.50 2.37 -12.08
CA GLU A 269 23.24 1.14 -12.36
C GLU A 269 22.71 -0.04 -11.54
N ALA A 270 22.62 0.13 -10.22
CA ALA A 270 22.13 -0.89 -9.31
C ALA A 270 20.68 -1.29 -9.62
N LEU A 271 19.80 -0.33 -9.95
CA LEU A 271 18.44 -0.63 -10.37
C LEU A 271 18.41 -1.49 -11.63
N ASN A 272 19.25 -1.17 -12.63
CA ASN A 272 19.28 -1.91 -13.88
C ASN A 272 19.72 -3.37 -13.66
N GLU A 273 20.73 -3.58 -12.81
CA GLU A 273 21.17 -4.92 -12.40
C GLU A 273 20.07 -5.67 -11.64
N LEU A 274 19.52 -5.07 -10.59
CA LEU A 274 18.49 -5.69 -9.75
C LEU A 274 17.23 -6.06 -10.51
N ARG A 275 16.84 -5.26 -11.52
CA ARG A 275 15.70 -5.56 -12.40
C ARG A 275 15.86 -6.88 -13.16
N GLN A 276 17.08 -7.32 -13.42
CA GLN A 276 17.35 -8.58 -14.11
C GLN A 276 17.54 -9.77 -13.15
N SER A 277 17.63 -9.51 -11.85
CA SER A 277 17.87 -10.54 -10.83
C SER A 277 16.72 -11.55 -10.71
N GLU A 278 17.06 -12.77 -10.33
CA GLU A 278 16.08 -13.83 -10.11
C GLU A 278 15.17 -13.54 -8.90
N THR A 279 15.70 -12.83 -7.89
CA THR A 279 14.94 -12.34 -6.74
C THR A 279 13.84 -11.36 -7.17
N CYS A 280 14.15 -10.41 -8.04
CA CYS A 280 13.14 -9.49 -8.59
C CYS A 280 12.04 -10.25 -9.33
N LYS A 281 12.41 -11.13 -10.27
CA LYS A 281 11.44 -11.96 -11.01
C LYS A 281 10.54 -12.78 -10.07
N SER A 282 11.14 -13.37 -9.03
CA SER A 282 10.43 -14.19 -8.04
C SER A 282 9.45 -13.38 -7.19
N LEU A 283 9.86 -12.22 -6.69
CA LEU A 283 9.01 -11.34 -5.87
C LEU A 283 7.87 -10.73 -6.70
N VAL A 284 8.14 -10.34 -7.96
CA VAL A 284 7.12 -9.90 -8.90
C VAL A 284 6.13 -11.02 -9.22
N HIS A 285 6.62 -12.26 -9.42
CA HIS A 285 5.75 -13.43 -9.58
C HIS A 285 4.84 -13.63 -8.36
N ILE A 286 5.40 -13.57 -7.13
CA ILE A 286 4.61 -13.67 -5.89
C ILE A 286 3.56 -12.56 -5.80
N PHE A 287 3.88 -11.33 -6.20
CA PHE A 287 2.93 -10.23 -6.24
C PHE A 287 1.72 -10.54 -7.14
N PHE A 288 1.96 -10.96 -8.39
CA PHE A 288 0.88 -11.31 -9.31
C PHE A 288 0.12 -12.56 -8.88
N ALA A 289 0.81 -13.57 -8.34
CA ALA A 289 0.18 -14.76 -7.79
C ALA A 289 -0.80 -14.37 -6.67
N ARG A 290 -0.38 -13.51 -5.73
CA ARG A 290 -1.24 -13.00 -4.64
C ARG A 290 -2.43 -12.17 -5.13
N TYR A 291 -2.28 -11.46 -6.24
CA TYR A 291 -3.37 -10.71 -6.85
C TYR A 291 -4.38 -11.64 -7.56
N ASN A 292 -3.86 -12.63 -8.28
CA ASN A 292 -4.65 -13.58 -9.05
C ASN A 292 -5.31 -14.67 -8.21
N THR A 293 -4.93 -14.89 -6.94
CA THR A 293 -5.66 -15.81 -6.04
C THR A 293 -7.13 -15.45 -5.87
N SER A 294 -7.50 -14.19 -6.16
CA SER A 294 -8.88 -13.70 -6.13
C SER A 294 -9.62 -13.85 -7.48
N LYS A 295 -9.00 -14.38 -8.52
CA LYS A 295 -9.58 -14.46 -9.87
C LYS A 295 -9.78 -15.92 -10.24
N ILE A 296 -10.92 -16.47 -9.85
CA ILE A 296 -11.31 -17.84 -10.20
C ILE A 296 -12.24 -17.81 -11.41
N SER A 297 -11.81 -18.44 -12.50
CA SER A 297 -12.61 -18.59 -13.71
C SER A 297 -13.85 -19.45 -13.46
N GLY A 298 -14.98 -19.08 -14.08
CA GLY A 298 -16.27 -19.73 -13.89
C GLY A 298 -16.93 -19.46 -12.54
N ILE A 299 -16.39 -18.52 -11.75
CA ILE A 299 -16.95 -18.09 -10.45
C ILE A 299 -16.96 -16.57 -10.35
N THR A 300 -15.77 -15.97 -10.39
CA THR A 300 -15.57 -14.53 -10.09
C THR A 300 -15.76 -13.62 -11.30
N ASP A 301 -15.84 -14.23 -12.47
CA ASP A 301 -16.08 -13.65 -13.79
C ASP A 301 -17.57 -13.65 -14.18
N MET A 302 -18.43 -14.33 -13.42
CA MET A 302 -19.89 -14.39 -13.67
C MET A 302 -20.66 -13.11 -13.28
N GLY A 303 -19.96 -12.04 -12.89
CA GLY A 303 -20.61 -10.78 -12.46
C GLY A 303 -21.28 -10.83 -11.09
N LEU A 304 -21.11 -11.93 -10.34
CA LEU A 304 -21.64 -12.08 -8.98
C LEU A 304 -21.09 -11.01 -8.03
N GLN A 305 -21.96 -10.48 -7.18
CA GLN A 305 -21.58 -9.54 -6.13
C GLN A 305 -21.55 -10.25 -4.77
N PRO A 306 -20.53 -10.00 -3.94
CA PRO A 306 -20.52 -10.52 -2.58
C PRO A 306 -21.74 -10.02 -1.80
N ARG A 307 -22.38 -10.93 -1.07
CA ARG A 307 -23.44 -10.56 -0.11
C ARG A 307 -22.83 -9.75 1.03
N LYS A 308 -23.57 -8.75 1.51
CA LYS A 308 -23.21 -8.00 2.71
C LYS A 308 -23.41 -8.89 3.93
N VAL A 309 -22.37 -9.04 4.74
CA VAL A 309 -22.41 -9.71 6.05
C VAL A 309 -22.47 -8.62 7.12
N ASN A 310 -23.52 -8.60 7.93
CA ASN A 310 -23.70 -7.65 9.02
C ASN A 310 -23.44 -8.30 10.39
N ARG A 311 -23.60 -9.63 10.50
CA ARG A 311 -23.38 -10.36 11.76
C ARG A 311 -22.85 -11.77 11.51
N VAL A 312 -21.92 -12.19 12.37
CA VAL A 312 -21.22 -13.48 12.27
C VAL A 312 -21.49 -14.31 13.52
N GLY A 313 -21.88 -15.57 13.34
CA GLY A 313 -21.94 -16.57 14.40
C GLY A 313 -20.66 -17.41 14.36
N VAL A 314 -20.08 -17.70 15.52
CA VAL A 314 -18.91 -18.59 15.65
C VAL A 314 -19.24 -19.67 16.66
N ILE A 315 -19.03 -20.93 16.29
CA ILE A 315 -19.42 -22.10 17.09
C ILE A 315 -18.19 -22.96 17.39
N GLY A 316 -17.99 -23.31 18.67
CA GLY A 316 -17.07 -24.38 19.10
C GLY A 316 -15.65 -23.94 19.48
N PRO A 317 -14.79 -24.85 19.97
CA PRO A 317 -13.60 -24.49 20.75
C PRO A 317 -12.46 -23.83 19.95
N GLY A 318 -12.47 -23.88 18.61
CA GLY A 318 -11.58 -23.08 17.76
C GLY A 318 -12.03 -21.63 17.56
N SER A 319 -13.06 -21.19 18.28
CA SER A 319 -13.78 -19.94 18.10
C SER A 319 -13.03 -18.67 18.51
N ILE A 320 -12.13 -18.75 19.50
CA ILE A 320 -11.52 -17.57 20.14
C ILE A 320 -10.82 -16.67 19.13
N ALA A 321 -9.87 -17.22 18.37
CA ALA A 321 -9.09 -16.41 17.44
C ALA A 321 -9.81 -16.11 16.11
N ILE A 322 -10.82 -16.92 15.74
CA ILE A 322 -11.76 -16.57 14.66
C ILE A 322 -12.59 -15.36 15.08
N ALA A 323 -13.25 -15.42 16.24
CA ALA A 323 -14.04 -14.34 16.80
C ALA A 323 -13.21 -13.07 16.97
N THR A 324 -12.01 -13.18 17.54
CA THR A 324 -11.07 -12.05 17.67
C THR A 324 -10.79 -11.41 16.31
N ALA A 325 -10.52 -12.20 15.28
CA ALA A 325 -10.25 -11.68 13.94
C ALA A 325 -11.46 -10.91 13.37
N PHE A 326 -12.67 -11.48 13.45
CA PHE A 326 -13.90 -10.82 12.99
C PHE A 326 -14.21 -9.52 13.76
N ILE A 327 -13.97 -9.49 15.06
CA ILE A 327 -14.13 -8.29 15.89
C ILE A 327 -13.14 -7.20 15.49
N LEU A 328 -11.86 -7.55 15.29
CA LEU A 328 -10.83 -6.60 14.81
C LEU A 328 -11.18 -6.03 13.43
N ALA A 329 -11.93 -6.79 12.64
CA ALA A 329 -12.48 -6.40 11.35
C ALA A 329 -13.80 -5.61 11.45
N ASN A 330 -14.24 -5.30 12.66
CA ASN A 330 -15.46 -4.56 12.99
C ASN A 330 -16.76 -5.27 12.57
N PHE A 331 -16.78 -6.61 12.65
CA PHE A 331 -18.00 -7.41 12.57
C PHE A 331 -18.55 -7.70 13.97
N PRO A 332 -19.87 -7.52 14.21
CA PRO A 332 -20.57 -8.12 15.32
C PRO A 332 -20.45 -9.65 15.31
N VAL A 333 -20.04 -10.23 16.43
CA VAL A 333 -19.81 -11.66 16.61
C VAL A 333 -20.70 -12.23 17.72
N ILE A 334 -21.45 -13.28 17.40
CA ILE A 334 -22.11 -14.14 18.36
C ILE A 334 -21.27 -15.39 18.55
N LEU A 335 -20.72 -15.58 19.75
CA LEU A 335 -19.97 -16.77 20.13
C LEU A 335 -20.92 -17.75 20.83
N LYS A 336 -21.10 -18.94 20.25
CA LYS A 336 -21.88 -20.02 20.85
C LYS A 336 -20.98 -21.13 21.37
N GLU A 337 -21.20 -21.50 22.63
CA GLU A 337 -20.59 -22.65 23.30
C GLU A 337 -21.66 -23.44 24.06
N ASP A 338 -21.41 -24.72 24.32
CA ASP A 338 -22.35 -25.58 25.06
C ASP A 338 -22.09 -25.57 26.57
N ASP A 339 -20.85 -25.31 26.99
CA ASP A 339 -20.44 -25.25 28.39
C ASP A 339 -20.25 -23.79 28.85
N GLU A 340 -20.89 -23.44 29.97
CA GLU A 340 -20.86 -22.08 30.51
C GLU A 340 -19.46 -21.66 31.00
N ASN A 341 -18.70 -22.57 31.60
CA ASN A 341 -17.34 -22.27 32.06
C ASN A 341 -16.42 -22.02 30.87
N TYR A 342 -16.57 -22.81 29.81
CA TYR A 342 -15.83 -22.64 28.59
C TYR A 342 -16.20 -21.32 27.88
N LEU A 343 -17.48 -20.97 27.82
CA LEU A 343 -17.93 -19.69 27.28
C LEU A 343 -17.29 -18.50 28.02
N VAL A 344 -17.33 -18.51 29.35
CA VAL A 344 -16.74 -17.45 30.18
C VAL A 344 -15.23 -17.35 29.94
N SER A 345 -14.54 -18.49 29.90
CA SER A 345 -13.10 -18.55 29.61
C SER A 345 -12.77 -17.96 28.23
N ALA A 346 -13.50 -18.39 27.19
CA ALA A 346 -13.31 -17.93 25.82
C ALA A 346 -13.55 -16.42 25.67
N LEU A 347 -14.61 -15.88 26.29
CA LEU A 347 -14.87 -14.44 26.31
C LEU A 347 -13.73 -13.66 27.00
N GLY A 348 -13.16 -14.22 28.07
CA GLY A 348 -12.00 -13.66 28.76
C GLY A 348 -10.76 -13.61 27.86
N GLU A 349 -10.46 -14.71 27.17
CA GLU A 349 -9.30 -14.80 26.27
C GLU A 349 -9.42 -13.86 25.07
N ILE A 350 -10.61 -13.76 24.45
CA ILE A 350 -10.84 -12.79 23.36
C ILE A 350 -10.58 -11.36 23.84
N LYS A 351 -11.07 -10.99 25.03
CA LYS A 351 -10.81 -9.66 25.61
C LYS A 351 -9.32 -9.43 25.87
N ALA A 352 -8.59 -10.42 26.38
CA ALA A 352 -7.15 -10.33 26.60
C ALA A 352 -6.36 -10.15 25.29
N ASN A 353 -6.77 -10.86 24.22
CA ASN A 353 -6.20 -10.70 22.89
C ASN A 353 -6.43 -9.27 22.35
N LEU A 354 -7.64 -8.72 22.48
CA LEU A 354 -7.93 -7.34 22.09
C LEU A 354 -7.13 -6.31 22.90
N GLN A 355 -6.97 -6.53 24.21
CA GLN A 355 -6.15 -5.67 25.08
C GLN A 355 -4.67 -5.69 24.68
N SER A 356 -4.14 -6.84 24.25
CA SER A 356 -2.76 -6.96 23.77
C SER A 356 -2.50 -6.09 22.54
N HIS A 357 -3.51 -5.87 21.69
CA HIS A 357 -3.40 -4.93 20.56
C HIS A 357 -3.32 -3.46 21.00
N LEU A 358 -4.00 -3.09 22.10
CA LEU A 358 -3.88 -1.76 22.71
C LEU A 358 -2.47 -1.57 23.29
N MET A 359 -1.98 -2.54 24.06
CA MET A 359 -0.63 -2.51 24.66
C MET A 359 0.48 -2.44 23.61
N ALA A 360 0.28 -3.08 22.46
CA ALA A 360 1.18 -3.01 21.32
C ALA A 360 1.07 -1.70 20.49
N GLY A 361 0.23 -0.74 20.90
CA GLY A 361 0.00 0.52 20.20
C GLY A 361 -0.73 0.39 18.86
N LYS A 362 -1.37 -0.77 18.60
CA LYS A 362 -2.06 -1.06 17.33
C LYS A 362 -3.53 -0.62 17.33
N MET A 363 -4.06 -0.19 18.47
CA MET A 363 -5.46 0.20 18.67
C MET A 363 -5.56 1.29 19.73
N THR A 364 -6.60 2.14 19.68
CA THR A 364 -6.88 3.15 20.73
C THR A 364 -7.87 2.59 21.76
N THR A 365 -7.99 3.25 22.91
CA THR A 365 -8.94 2.87 23.96
C THR A 365 -10.39 2.89 23.45
N GLU A 366 -10.78 3.91 22.67
CA GLU A 366 -12.13 4.00 22.11
C GLU A 366 -12.41 2.87 21.10
N LYS A 367 -11.39 2.48 20.32
CA LYS A 367 -11.52 1.33 19.40
C LYS A 367 -11.62 0.01 20.16
N LEU A 368 -10.93 -0.14 21.30
CA LEU A 368 -11.02 -1.33 22.15
C LEU A 368 -12.44 -1.48 22.72
N GLU A 369 -12.99 -0.42 23.29
CA GLU A 369 -14.35 -0.44 23.86
C GLU A 369 -15.39 -0.83 22.80
N ARG A 370 -15.28 -0.23 21.61
CA ARG A 370 -16.11 -0.61 20.47
C ARG A 370 -15.91 -2.07 20.08
N ALA A 371 -14.67 -2.56 19.98
CA ALA A 371 -14.38 -3.94 19.63
C ALA A 371 -15.00 -4.93 20.64
N VAL A 372 -14.86 -4.66 21.95
CA VAL A 372 -15.46 -5.49 23.00
C VAL A 372 -17.00 -5.51 22.91
N SER A 373 -17.63 -4.37 22.57
CA SER A 373 -19.09 -4.29 22.41
C SER A 373 -19.64 -5.12 21.25
N LEU A 374 -18.80 -5.52 20.29
CA LEU A 374 -19.20 -6.36 19.15
C LEU A 374 -19.36 -7.84 19.51
N LEU A 375 -18.87 -8.28 20.68
CA LEU A 375 -18.88 -9.67 21.09
C LEU A 375 -20.05 -9.99 22.02
N LYS A 376 -20.85 -10.99 21.64
CA LYS A 376 -21.92 -11.55 22.48
C LYS A 376 -21.72 -13.06 22.64
N GLY A 377 -21.58 -13.54 23.88
CA GLY A 377 -21.61 -14.97 24.19
C GLY A 377 -23.03 -15.48 24.39
N VAL A 378 -23.33 -16.69 23.91
CA VAL A 378 -24.63 -17.36 24.09
C VAL A 378 -24.44 -18.87 24.32
N LEU A 379 -25.36 -19.48 25.06
CA LEU A 379 -25.40 -20.95 25.26
C LEU A 379 -26.40 -21.65 24.33
N ASN A 380 -27.18 -20.88 23.57
CA ASN A 380 -28.23 -21.40 22.70
C ASN A 380 -28.25 -20.66 21.36
N TYR A 381 -29.09 -21.15 20.44
CA TYR A 381 -29.18 -20.63 19.07
C TYR A 381 -30.22 -19.52 18.88
N ASP A 382 -30.88 -19.02 19.94
CA ASP A 382 -31.97 -18.05 19.78
C ASP A 382 -31.52 -16.76 19.08
N SER A 383 -30.27 -16.35 19.33
CA SER A 383 -29.68 -15.16 18.71
C SER A 383 -29.14 -15.40 17.29
N PHE A 384 -29.20 -16.63 16.76
CA PHE A 384 -28.67 -16.96 15.44
C PHE A 384 -29.61 -16.58 14.29
N LYS A 385 -30.89 -16.29 14.57
CA LYS A 385 -31.91 -15.92 13.56
C LYS A 385 -31.48 -14.78 12.63
N ASP A 386 -30.68 -13.85 13.15
CA ASP A 386 -30.19 -12.66 12.42
C ASP A 386 -28.71 -12.78 12.02
N VAL A 387 -28.15 -13.99 12.00
CA VAL A 387 -26.76 -14.22 11.59
C VAL A 387 -26.69 -14.45 10.08
N ASP A 388 -25.81 -13.70 9.41
CA ASP A 388 -25.63 -13.81 7.96
C ASP A 388 -24.59 -14.89 7.59
N LEU A 389 -23.63 -15.13 8.49
CA LEU A 389 -22.49 -16.04 8.30
C LEU A 389 -22.23 -16.83 9.60
N VAL A 390 -22.28 -18.16 9.54
CA VAL A 390 -21.92 -19.03 10.67
C VAL A 390 -20.57 -19.69 10.37
N VAL A 391 -19.64 -19.65 11.33
CA VAL A 391 -18.33 -20.30 11.24
C VAL A 391 -18.22 -21.35 12.33
N GLU A 392 -18.23 -22.62 11.92
CA GLU A 392 -18.08 -23.76 12.83
C GLU A 392 -16.62 -24.17 12.93
N ALA A 393 -16.09 -24.21 14.15
CA ALA A 393 -14.71 -24.57 14.47
C ALA A 393 -14.65 -25.80 15.41
N LEU A 394 -15.41 -26.85 15.07
CA LEU A 394 -15.45 -28.11 15.81
C LEU A 394 -14.42 -29.13 15.28
N SER A 395 -13.94 -30.01 16.15
CA SER A 395 -13.02 -31.11 15.80
C SER A 395 -13.68 -32.26 15.03
N ARG A 396 -15.02 -32.38 15.10
CA ARG A 396 -15.88 -33.25 14.30
C ARG A 396 -17.15 -32.47 13.94
N SER A 397 -17.55 -32.48 12.68
CA SER A 397 -18.71 -31.74 12.18
C SER A 397 -20.02 -32.41 12.62
N PHE A 398 -20.81 -31.72 13.43
CA PHE A 398 -22.19 -32.08 13.76
C PHE A 398 -23.08 -30.90 13.40
N LEU A 399 -23.17 -30.59 12.11
CA LEU A 399 -24.10 -29.59 11.62
C LEU A 399 -25.52 -30.14 11.72
N ASP A 400 -26.26 -29.73 12.75
CA ASP A 400 -27.71 -29.86 12.74
C ASP A 400 -28.29 -28.76 11.85
N VAL A 401 -28.56 -29.11 10.59
CA VAL A 401 -29.07 -28.21 9.54
C VAL A 401 -30.41 -27.58 9.92
N SER A 402 -31.17 -28.19 10.84
CA SER A 402 -32.44 -27.64 11.33
C SER A 402 -32.29 -26.36 12.16
N GLN A 403 -31.07 -26.04 12.62
CA GLN A 403 -30.81 -24.93 13.53
C GLN A 403 -30.27 -23.67 12.82
N ASN A 404 -30.03 -23.74 11.51
CA ASN A 404 -29.59 -22.58 10.73
C ASN A 404 -30.80 -21.79 10.20
N PRO A 405 -30.80 -20.44 10.31
CA PRO A 405 -31.86 -19.62 9.75
C PRO A 405 -31.89 -19.70 8.22
N ASP A 406 -33.07 -19.52 7.64
CA ASP A 406 -33.21 -19.37 6.20
C ASP A 406 -32.43 -18.16 5.67
N GLY A 407 -31.62 -18.38 4.63
CA GLY A 407 -30.80 -17.34 3.99
C GLY A 407 -29.38 -17.17 4.54
N CYS A 408 -29.06 -17.78 5.68
CA CYS A 408 -27.72 -17.80 6.27
C CYS A 408 -26.71 -18.58 5.40
N ILE A 409 -25.42 -18.17 5.45
CA ILE A 409 -24.30 -18.92 4.86
C ILE A 409 -23.60 -19.72 5.97
N PRO A 410 -23.84 -21.03 6.10
CA PRO A 410 -23.06 -21.88 6.97
C PRO A 410 -21.68 -22.16 6.36
N VAL A 411 -20.62 -21.90 7.12
CA VAL A 411 -19.23 -22.16 6.76
C VAL A 411 -18.62 -23.11 7.77
N ALA A 412 -18.25 -24.30 7.30
CA ALA A 412 -17.60 -25.32 8.13
C ALA A 412 -16.07 -25.20 8.00
N VAL A 413 -15.38 -25.05 9.14
CA VAL A 413 -13.92 -25.02 9.23
C VAL A 413 -13.41 -26.38 9.71
N THR A 414 -13.48 -27.38 8.86
CA THR A 414 -13.20 -28.77 9.25
C THR A 414 -12.25 -29.49 8.30
N TRP A 415 -11.41 -30.38 8.86
CA TRP A 415 -10.39 -31.13 8.13
C TRP A 415 -10.94 -32.36 7.39
N HIS A 416 -12.09 -32.92 7.79
CA HIS A 416 -12.64 -34.19 7.28
C HIS A 416 -14.15 -34.08 7.02
N THR A 417 -14.60 -33.87 5.77
CA THR A 417 -16.04 -33.67 5.47
C THR A 417 -16.50 -34.24 4.14
N GLN A 418 -16.22 -35.52 3.88
CA GLN A 418 -16.95 -36.21 2.80
C GLN A 418 -18.45 -36.39 3.11
N GLU A 419 -18.92 -36.12 4.34
CA GLU A 419 -20.28 -36.49 4.78
C GLU A 419 -21.31 -35.35 4.86
N LEU A 420 -20.91 -34.07 4.86
CA LEU A 420 -21.83 -32.92 4.99
C LEU A 420 -22.70 -32.63 3.75
N ALA A 421 -22.44 -33.29 2.63
CA ALA A 421 -23.14 -33.03 1.36
C ALA A 421 -24.48 -33.81 1.23
N LYS A 422 -24.94 -34.47 2.29
CA LYS A 422 -26.18 -35.26 2.28
C LYS A 422 -27.44 -34.45 2.65
N ASP A 423 -27.28 -33.19 3.05
CA ASP A 423 -28.38 -32.34 3.53
C ASP A 423 -29.00 -31.44 2.45
N ALA A 424 -30.26 -31.05 2.67
CA ALA A 424 -31.14 -30.38 1.70
C ALA A 424 -30.73 -28.96 1.25
N HIS A 425 -29.57 -28.43 1.69
CA HIS A 425 -29.08 -27.09 1.35
C HIS A 425 -27.55 -27.02 1.15
N TRP A 426 -26.96 -28.11 0.64
CA TRP A 426 -25.51 -28.23 0.44
C TRP A 426 -24.89 -27.04 -0.34
N GLU A 427 -25.65 -26.37 -1.21
CA GLU A 427 -25.22 -25.20 -1.98
C GLU A 427 -24.87 -23.98 -1.14
N ARG A 428 -25.32 -23.94 0.13
CA ARG A 428 -25.03 -22.87 1.08
C ARG A 428 -23.72 -23.09 1.83
N TYR A 429 -23.17 -24.30 1.79
CA TYR A 429 -22.00 -24.69 2.56
C TYR A 429 -20.71 -24.39 1.82
N ILE A 430 -19.77 -23.80 2.54
CA ILE A 430 -18.43 -23.64 2.02
C ILE A 430 -17.39 -24.18 2.99
N ARG A 431 -16.47 -24.97 2.45
CA ARG A 431 -15.31 -25.48 3.18
C ARG A 431 -14.20 -24.43 3.17
N THR A 432 -13.64 -24.16 4.32
CA THR A 432 -12.47 -23.28 4.45
C THR A 432 -11.55 -23.80 5.54
N CYS A 433 -10.29 -23.37 5.52
CA CYS A 433 -9.38 -23.66 6.62
C CYS A 433 -9.27 -22.45 7.55
N TYR A 434 -8.94 -22.71 8.80
CA TYR A 434 -8.81 -21.70 9.85
C TYR A 434 -7.98 -20.47 9.42
N ARG A 435 -6.87 -20.70 8.71
CA ARG A 435 -5.99 -19.63 8.22
C ARG A 435 -6.67 -18.71 7.21
N GLU A 436 -7.57 -19.23 6.38
CA GLU A 436 -8.31 -18.42 5.41
C GLU A 436 -9.45 -17.63 6.06
N VAL A 437 -10.06 -18.13 7.15
CA VAL A 437 -11.05 -17.37 7.93
C VAL A 437 -10.42 -16.17 8.63
N VAL A 438 -9.25 -16.35 9.26
CA VAL A 438 -8.53 -15.23 9.88
C VAL A 438 -8.09 -14.20 8.83
N LYS A 439 -7.73 -14.65 7.61
CA LYS A 439 -7.47 -13.74 6.48
C LYS A 439 -8.72 -13.02 6.00
N PHE A 440 -9.88 -13.68 5.96
CA PHE A 440 -11.17 -13.07 5.63
C PHE A 440 -11.42 -11.87 6.54
N ALA A 441 -11.33 -12.10 7.86
CA ALA A 441 -11.67 -11.08 8.81
C ALA A 441 -10.71 -9.88 8.68
N ASN A 442 -9.39 -10.11 8.67
CA ASN A 442 -8.40 -9.04 8.55
C ASN A 442 -8.47 -8.23 7.24
N LYS A 443 -9.23 -8.68 6.25
CA LYS A 443 -9.42 -8.03 4.95
C LYS A 443 -10.91 -7.88 4.70
N SER A 444 -11.51 -6.82 5.21
CA SER A 444 -12.94 -6.46 5.15
C SER A 444 -13.57 -6.34 3.74
N SER A 445 -13.02 -7.00 2.70
CA SER A 445 -13.50 -6.96 1.32
C SER A 445 -13.14 -8.18 0.45
N ILE A 446 -12.63 -9.31 0.98
CA ILE A 446 -11.98 -10.34 0.11
C ILE A 446 -12.79 -11.62 -0.20
N PHE A 447 -14.00 -11.80 0.33
CA PHE A 447 -14.87 -12.92 -0.10
C PHE A 447 -15.95 -12.51 -1.10
N ALA A 448 -15.53 -12.30 -2.33
CA ALA A 448 -16.33 -12.74 -3.49
C ALA A 448 -15.59 -13.75 -4.36
N ARG A 449 -14.39 -14.19 -3.94
CA ARG A 449 -13.37 -14.39 -4.96
C ARG A 449 -12.41 -15.56 -4.80
N GLY A 450 -12.80 -16.58 -4.02
CA GLY A 450 -11.79 -17.53 -3.57
C GLY A 450 -12.25 -18.85 -2.95
N LEU A 451 -13.38 -19.47 -3.31
CA LEU A 451 -13.63 -20.86 -2.89
C LEU A 451 -14.10 -21.75 -4.04
N VAL A 452 -13.40 -22.87 -4.15
CA VAL A 452 -13.61 -23.95 -5.11
C VAL A 452 -15.00 -24.55 -4.87
N LYS A 453 -15.85 -24.52 -5.91
CA LYS A 453 -16.99 -25.46 -5.99
C LYS A 453 -16.41 -26.87 -5.86
N VAL A 454 -16.90 -27.65 -4.90
CA VAL A 454 -16.72 -29.10 -4.97
C VAL A 454 -17.36 -29.53 -6.30
N PRO A 455 -16.63 -30.15 -7.24
CA PRO A 455 -17.25 -30.66 -8.45
C PRO A 455 -18.34 -31.65 -8.03
N PRO A 456 -19.49 -31.71 -8.72
CA PRO A 456 -20.32 -32.89 -8.61
C PRO A 456 -19.42 -34.07 -8.97
N ILE A 457 -19.21 -34.97 -8.01
CA ILE A 457 -18.64 -36.27 -8.29
C ILE A 457 -19.60 -36.89 -9.28
N TRP A 458 -19.13 -37.04 -10.51
CA TRP A 458 -19.78 -37.81 -11.55
C TRP A 458 -20.22 -39.15 -10.93
N LYS A 459 -21.52 -39.43 -10.97
CA LYS A 459 -21.98 -40.80 -11.09
C LYS A 459 -21.96 -41.15 -12.57
#